data_AF-A0A399Z615-F1
#
_entry.id   AF-A0A399Z615-F1
#
_cell.length_a   1.000
_cell.length_b   1.000
_cell.length_c   1.000
_cell.angle_alpha   90.00
_cell.angle_beta   90.00
_cell.angle_gamma   90.00
#
_symmetry.space_group_name_H-M   'P 1'
#
loop_
_entity.id
_entity.type
_entity.pdbx_description
1 polymer ?
#
loop_
_entity_poly.entity_id
_entity_poly.type
_entity_poly.pdbx_seq_one_letter_code
_entity_poly.pdbx_strand_id
1 'polypeptide(L)'
;MLLPGGRLVESPGGACFVVERVFPVHYRHGNDTLADLLAADPGQGVRYALDNRINGHDFRDFLFLDTETTGLAGAGALAFMVGVAFFEPHVSLVAGNTVSGDVLVVRQYFLRDHGDEPAMLQQLDELIEGKGGLITFNGRSFDVPLLDNRYLLNRRRGRLLTCSNPRDGCTAHASAPAPSVRWSTTFWDYSERRKTSPAG
;
A
#
# COMPACT_ATOMS: atom_id res chain seq x y z
N MET A 1 22.60 2.50 4.19
CA MET A 1 22.70 2.01 2.80
C MET A 1 21.48 2.53 2.06
N LEU A 2 21.64 3.42 1.08
CA LEU A 2 20.52 3.89 0.25
C LEU A 2 20.10 2.74 -0.68
N LEU A 3 18.83 2.34 -0.68
CA LEU A 3 18.37 1.31 -1.62
C LEU A 3 18.43 1.91 -3.04
N PRO A 4 18.97 1.19 -4.05
CA PRO A 4 19.05 1.72 -5.41
C PRO A 4 17.68 2.17 -5.93
N GLY A 5 17.62 3.40 -6.46
CA GLY A 5 16.38 3.97 -7.02
C GLY A 5 15.42 4.60 -6.01
N GLY A 6 15.77 4.65 -4.72
CA GLY A 6 14.98 5.40 -3.75
C GLY A 6 15.48 6.83 -3.52
N ARG A 7 14.60 7.67 -2.98
CA ARG A 7 14.84 9.08 -2.66
C ARG A 7 14.56 9.35 -1.18
N LEU A 8 15.31 10.30 -0.61
CA LEU A 8 15.00 10.84 0.70
C LEU A 8 13.88 11.86 0.56
N VAL A 9 12.86 11.78 1.42
CA VAL A 9 11.76 12.74 1.48
C VAL A 9 11.78 13.39 2.85
N GLU A 10 12.01 14.70 2.85
CA GLU A 10 12.11 15.50 4.06
C GLU A 10 10.79 16.20 4.35
N SER A 11 10.47 16.33 5.63
CA SER A 11 9.38 17.17 6.12
C SER A 11 9.81 17.86 7.42
N PRO A 12 9.02 18.82 7.95
CA PRO A 12 9.34 19.45 9.23
C PRO A 12 9.47 18.46 10.40
N GLY A 13 8.91 17.25 10.27
CA GLY A 13 8.91 16.20 11.29
C GLY A 13 10.01 15.14 11.15
N GLY A 14 10.99 15.34 10.27
CA GLY A 14 12.08 14.39 10.00
C GLY A 14 12.16 14.02 8.52
N ALA A 15 12.63 12.81 8.22
CA ALA A 15 12.67 12.34 6.83
C ALA A 15 12.54 10.82 6.71
N CYS A 16 11.83 10.36 5.68
CA CYS A 16 11.72 8.94 5.35
C CYS A 16 12.37 8.64 4.01
N PHE A 17 12.78 7.39 3.80
CA PHE A 17 13.30 6.96 2.51
C PHE A 17 12.19 6.29 1.69
N VAL A 18 12.08 6.63 0.41
CA VAL A 18 10.99 6.19 -0.46
C VAL A 18 11.55 5.49 -1.68
N VAL A 19 11.06 4.27 -1.96
CA VAL A 19 11.35 3.53 -3.19
C VAL A 19 10.06 3.36 -3.97
N GLU A 20 10.09 3.64 -5.27
CA GLU A 20 8.95 3.48 -6.16
C GLU A 20 9.25 2.52 -7.30
N ARG A 21 8.24 1.76 -7.70
CA ARG A 21 8.23 0.95 -8.92
C ARG A 21 6.90 1.16 -9.63
N VAL A 22 6.98 1.34 -10.94
CA VAL A 22 5.82 1.55 -11.79
C VAL A 22 5.64 0.33 -12.67
N PHE A 23 4.44 -0.24 -12.66
CA PHE A 23 4.07 -1.39 -13.47
C PHE A 23 2.98 -1.00 -14.47
N PRO A 24 3.15 -1.27 -15.77
CA PRO A 24 2.08 -1.04 -16.72
C PRO A 24 0.94 -2.02 -16.47
N VAL A 25 -0.29 -1.65 -16.83
CA VAL A 25 -1.46 -2.53 -16.60
C VAL A 25 -1.40 -3.89 -17.29
N HIS A 26 -0.63 -4.03 -18.37
CA HIS A 26 -0.41 -5.31 -19.03
C HIS A 26 0.66 -6.17 -18.33
N TYR A 27 1.27 -5.69 -17.25
CA TYR A 27 2.17 -6.49 -16.42
C TYR A 27 1.43 -7.71 -15.88
N ARG A 28 2.04 -8.88 -16.01
CA ARG A 28 1.47 -10.16 -15.60
C ARG A 28 2.04 -10.58 -14.25
N HIS A 29 1.15 -10.98 -13.34
CA HIS A 29 1.50 -11.61 -12.08
C HIS A 29 0.75 -12.93 -11.93
N GLY A 30 1.48 -14.05 -11.92
CA GLY A 30 0.86 -15.37 -12.04
C GLY A 30 0.14 -15.50 -13.38
N ASN A 31 -1.15 -15.82 -13.33
CA ASN A 31 -1.98 -15.99 -14.53
C ASN A 31 -2.71 -14.72 -14.96
N ASP A 32 -2.79 -13.71 -14.11
CA ASP A 32 -3.59 -12.50 -14.33
C ASP A 32 -2.70 -11.30 -14.66
N THR A 33 -3.27 -10.31 -15.34
CA THR A 33 -2.66 -8.99 -15.54
C THR A 33 -3.27 -7.97 -14.59
N LEU A 34 -2.60 -6.85 -14.41
CA LEU A 34 -3.16 -5.74 -13.63
C LEU A 34 -4.41 -5.13 -14.30
N ALA A 35 -4.52 -5.23 -15.64
CA ALA A 35 -5.72 -4.86 -16.37
C ALA A 35 -6.92 -5.73 -16.02
N ASP A 36 -6.71 -7.03 -15.75
CA ASP A 36 -7.78 -7.95 -15.33
C ASP A 36 -8.35 -7.52 -13.98
N LEU A 37 -7.49 -7.05 -13.06
CA LEU A 37 -7.94 -6.45 -11.79
C LEU A 37 -8.79 -5.20 -12.02
N LEU A 38 -8.36 -4.30 -12.90
CA LEU A 38 -9.11 -3.08 -13.22
C LEU A 38 -10.43 -3.33 -13.96
N ALA A 39 -10.58 -4.49 -14.60
CA ALA A 39 -11.82 -4.92 -15.24
C ALA A 39 -12.78 -5.65 -14.27
N ALA A 40 -12.29 -6.07 -13.10
CA ALA A 40 -13.10 -6.73 -12.09
C ALA A 40 -13.91 -5.72 -11.27
N ASP A 41 -15.09 -6.14 -10.84
CA ASP A 41 -15.93 -5.38 -9.91
C ASP A 41 -15.46 -5.60 -8.46
N PRO A 42 -14.98 -4.55 -7.76
CA PRO A 42 -14.60 -4.66 -6.34
C PRO A 42 -15.72 -5.21 -5.45
N GLY A 43 -16.99 -5.02 -5.83
CA GLY A 43 -18.16 -5.56 -5.14
C GLY A 43 -18.18 -7.09 -5.05
N GLN A 44 -17.55 -7.80 -6.00
CA GLN A 44 -17.39 -9.26 -5.92
C GLN A 44 -16.48 -9.67 -4.76
N GLY A 45 -15.60 -8.77 -4.33
CA GLY A 45 -14.70 -8.93 -3.19
C GLY A 45 -15.39 -8.81 -1.83
N VAL A 46 -16.62 -8.29 -1.74
CA VAL A 46 -17.36 -8.07 -0.46
C VAL A 46 -17.40 -9.31 0.42
N ARG A 47 -17.59 -10.49 -0.19
CA ARG A 47 -17.66 -11.77 0.54
C ARG A 47 -16.38 -12.09 1.30
N TYR A 48 -15.25 -11.55 0.84
CA TYR A 48 -13.95 -11.67 1.49
C TYR A 48 -13.67 -10.42 2.32
N ALA A 49 -13.91 -9.22 1.80
CA ALA A 49 -13.60 -7.95 2.48
C ALA A 49 -14.47 -7.67 3.73
N LEU A 50 -15.65 -8.28 3.83
CA LEU A 50 -16.68 -8.05 4.85
C LEU A 50 -17.01 -6.56 5.07
N ASP A 51 -16.91 -5.75 4.02
CA ASP A 51 -17.24 -4.32 4.02
C ASP A 51 -17.97 -3.95 2.73
N ASN A 52 -19.27 -3.64 2.85
CA ASN A 52 -20.13 -3.27 1.72
C ASN A 52 -19.79 -1.90 1.13
N ARG A 53 -18.95 -1.10 1.80
CA ARG A 53 -18.52 0.22 1.31
C ARG A 53 -17.60 0.11 0.09
N ILE A 54 -17.13 -1.09 -0.26
CA ILE A 54 -16.39 -1.34 -1.51
C ILE A 54 -17.28 -1.35 -2.76
N ASN A 55 -18.60 -1.48 -2.60
CA ASN A 55 -19.54 -1.55 -3.72
C ASN A 55 -19.61 -0.21 -4.47
N GLY A 56 -19.64 -0.27 -5.80
CA GLY A 56 -19.78 0.92 -6.65
C GLY A 56 -18.51 1.75 -6.81
N HIS A 57 -17.37 1.24 -6.34
CA HIS A 57 -16.05 1.81 -6.54
C HIS A 57 -15.27 1.09 -7.64
N ASP A 58 -14.22 1.75 -8.16
CA ASP A 58 -13.23 1.17 -9.05
C ASP A 58 -11.95 0.84 -8.25
N PHE A 59 -11.16 -0.17 -8.66
CA PHE A 59 -9.87 -0.47 -8.01
C PHE A 59 -8.89 0.71 -8.03
N ARG A 60 -9.07 1.70 -8.93
CA ARG A 60 -8.34 2.98 -8.96
C ARG A 60 -8.58 3.86 -7.74
N ASP A 61 -9.76 3.73 -7.12
CA ASP A 61 -10.15 4.51 -5.95
C ASP A 61 -9.44 4.04 -4.68
N PHE A 62 -8.86 2.84 -4.69
CA PHE A 62 -8.28 2.23 -3.50
C PHE A 62 -6.77 2.43 -3.40
N LEU A 63 -6.31 2.37 -2.15
CA LEU A 63 -4.92 2.24 -1.77
C LEU A 63 -4.71 0.86 -1.16
N PHE A 64 -3.89 0.04 -1.79
CA PHE A 64 -3.45 -1.23 -1.21
C PHE A 64 -2.35 -0.93 -0.19
N LEU A 65 -2.41 -1.53 0.99
CA LEU A 65 -1.48 -1.25 2.09
C LEU A 65 -1.06 -2.53 2.81
N ASP A 66 0.22 -2.60 3.16
CA ASP A 66 0.85 -3.66 3.96
C ASP A 66 2.00 -3.05 4.78
N THR A 67 2.27 -3.59 5.96
CA THR A 67 3.32 -3.10 6.86
C THR A 67 4.29 -4.20 7.27
N GLU A 68 5.58 -3.83 7.36
CA GLU A 68 6.59 -4.66 8.00
C GLU A 68 7.00 -4.02 9.33
N THR A 69 7.09 -4.86 10.37
CA THR A 69 7.23 -4.40 11.76
C THR A 69 8.49 -4.91 12.42
N THR A 70 8.95 -4.21 13.46
CA THR A 70 10.16 -4.59 14.23
C THR A 70 10.03 -5.92 15.00
N GLY A 71 8.92 -6.65 14.86
CA GLY A 71 8.68 -7.92 15.56
C GLY A 71 8.44 -7.78 17.07
N LEU A 72 8.40 -6.54 17.58
CA LEU A 72 8.03 -6.24 18.97
C LEU A 72 6.51 -6.19 19.12
N ALA A 73 6.01 -6.52 20.31
CA ALA A 73 4.59 -6.45 20.61
C ALA A 73 4.19 -5.10 21.25
N GLY A 74 2.92 -4.74 21.13
CA GLY A 74 2.34 -3.58 21.80
C GLY A 74 2.93 -2.24 21.36
N ALA A 75 3.09 -1.29 22.29
CA ALA A 75 3.53 0.07 21.99
C ALA A 75 4.98 0.18 21.46
N GLY A 76 5.78 -0.89 21.61
CA GLY A 76 7.13 -0.97 21.08
C GLY A 76 7.19 -1.38 19.60
N ALA A 77 6.08 -1.84 19.03
CA ALA A 77 6.00 -2.17 17.61
C ALA A 77 6.11 -0.90 16.76
N LEU A 78 7.05 -0.90 15.83
CA LEU A 78 7.21 0.14 14.80
C LEU A 78 6.95 -0.47 13.44
N ALA A 79 6.20 0.24 12.59
CA ALA A 79 6.21 -0.03 11.16
C ALA A 79 7.52 0.54 10.60
N PHE A 80 8.55 -0.29 10.43
CA PHE A 80 9.81 0.19 9.86
C PHE A 80 9.72 0.32 8.33
N MET A 81 8.77 -0.38 7.72
CA MET A 81 8.42 -0.21 6.32
C MET A 81 6.90 -0.21 6.14
N VAL A 82 6.39 0.72 5.34
CA VAL A 82 4.99 0.73 4.90
C VAL A 82 4.98 0.61 3.38
N GLY A 83 4.47 -0.50 2.88
CA GLY A 83 4.25 -0.75 1.47
C GLY A 83 2.86 -0.28 1.06
N VAL A 84 2.77 0.44 -0.05
CA VAL A 84 1.50 0.83 -0.65
C VAL A 84 1.50 0.59 -2.15
N ALA A 85 0.33 0.31 -2.71
CA ALA A 85 0.14 0.27 -4.15
C ALA A 85 -1.15 0.99 -4.54
N PHE A 86 -1.13 1.71 -5.66
CA PHE A 86 -2.28 2.46 -6.16
C PHE A 86 -2.16 2.69 -7.66
N PHE A 87 -3.30 2.77 -8.35
CA PHE A 87 -3.32 3.11 -9.76
C PHE A 87 -3.26 4.62 -9.96
N GLU A 88 -2.52 5.04 -10.98
CA GLU A 88 -2.46 6.42 -11.47
C GLU A 88 -2.66 6.47 -12.98
N PRO A 89 -3.33 7.52 -13.50
CA PRO A 89 -3.33 7.81 -14.92
C PRO A 89 -1.91 8.05 -15.44
N HIS A 90 -1.60 7.47 -16.59
CA HIS A 90 -0.31 7.60 -17.24
C HIS A 90 -0.48 7.85 -18.73
N VAL A 91 0.36 8.73 -19.26
CA VAL A 91 0.41 9.05 -20.68
C VAL A 91 1.78 8.66 -21.20
N SER A 92 1.80 7.80 -22.22
CA SER A 92 3.03 7.36 -22.89
C SER A 92 2.98 7.68 -24.38
N LEU A 93 4.16 7.76 -25.00
CA LEU A 93 4.29 7.84 -26.46
C LEU A 93 4.62 6.46 -27.02
N VAL A 94 3.77 5.95 -27.91
CA VAL A 94 3.98 4.67 -28.61
C VAL A 94 3.93 4.91 -30.11
N ALA A 95 5.04 4.63 -30.80
CA ALA A 95 5.18 4.87 -32.24
C ALA A 95 4.78 6.30 -32.69
N GLY A 96 5.09 7.30 -31.85
CA GLY A 96 4.76 8.71 -32.11
C GLY A 96 3.33 9.13 -31.75
N ASN A 97 2.49 8.20 -31.30
CA ASN A 97 1.12 8.50 -30.85
C ASN A 97 1.04 8.58 -29.32
N THR A 98 0.26 9.53 -28.82
CA THR A 98 -0.08 9.64 -27.41
C THR A 98 -1.09 8.57 -27.03
N VAL A 99 -0.75 7.73 -26.06
CA VAL A 99 -1.63 6.70 -25.49
C VAL A 99 -1.83 7.02 -24.02
N SER A 100 -3.08 7.21 -23.62
CA SER A 100 -3.48 7.34 -22.22
C SER A 100 -3.89 5.98 -21.68
N GLY A 101 -3.47 5.67 -20.45
CA GLY A 101 -3.85 4.46 -19.73
C GLY A 101 -3.61 4.62 -18.24
N ASP A 102 -3.59 3.51 -17.51
CA ASP A 102 -3.23 3.47 -16.10
C ASP A 102 -1.90 2.73 -15.91
N VAL A 103 -1.23 3.03 -14.79
CA VAL A 103 -0.12 2.25 -14.25
C VAL A 103 -0.38 1.96 -12.78
N LEU A 104 0.14 0.85 -12.28
CA LEU A 104 0.21 0.60 -10.85
C LEU A 104 1.53 1.15 -10.32
N VAL A 105 1.44 2.09 -9.39
CA VAL A 105 2.59 2.57 -8.61
C VAL A 105 2.65 1.77 -7.33
N VAL A 106 3.79 1.12 -7.10
CA VAL A 106 4.12 0.48 -5.82
C VAL A 106 5.17 1.34 -5.15
N ARG A 107 4.85 1.83 -3.95
CA ARG A 107 5.71 2.71 -3.17
C ARG A 107 5.99 2.07 -1.82
N GLN A 108 7.25 2.07 -1.41
CA GLN A 108 7.67 1.59 -0.10
C GLN A 108 8.31 2.75 0.66
N TYR A 109 7.73 3.08 1.81
CA TYR A 109 8.30 4.02 2.76
C TYR A 109 9.14 3.24 3.78
N PHE A 110 10.36 3.69 4.02
CA PHE A 110 11.27 3.12 5.01
C PHE A 110 11.57 4.16 6.08
N LEU A 111 11.37 3.75 7.32
CA LEU A 111 11.76 4.51 8.50
C LEU A 111 13.29 4.48 8.63
N ARG A 112 13.91 5.64 8.81
CA ARG A 112 15.37 5.77 8.95
C ARG A 112 15.82 5.67 10.39
N ASP A 113 15.10 6.36 11.26
CA ASP A 113 15.25 6.37 12.71
C ASP A 113 13.87 6.47 13.36
N HIS A 114 13.74 6.12 14.63
CA HIS A 114 12.49 6.22 15.37
C HIS A 114 11.93 7.66 15.38
N GLY A 115 12.81 8.67 15.42
CA GLY A 115 12.42 10.08 15.39
C GLY A 115 11.83 10.56 14.06
N ASP A 116 11.99 9.79 12.98
CA ASP A 116 11.53 10.16 11.62
C ASP A 116 10.10 9.69 11.31
N GLU A 117 9.44 9.03 12.26
CA GLU A 117 8.08 8.50 12.08
C GLU A 117 7.05 9.57 11.67
N PRO A 118 7.06 10.82 12.20
CA PRO A 118 6.16 11.86 11.73
C PRO A 118 6.26 12.14 10.23
N ALA A 119 7.47 12.08 9.65
CA ALA A 119 7.67 12.31 8.22
C ALA A 119 7.08 11.18 7.37
N MET A 120 7.27 9.93 7.80
CA MET A 120 6.67 8.77 7.12
C MET A 120 5.14 8.82 7.18
N LEU A 121 4.56 9.10 8.35
CA LEU A 121 3.10 9.19 8.53
C LEU A 121 2.51 10.35 7.71
N GLN A 122 3.23 11.45 7.54
CA GLN A 122 2.79 12.55 6.67
C GLN A 122 2.67 12.13 5.21
N GLN A 123 3.66 11.43 4.69
CA GLN A 123 3.62 10.94 3.31
C GLN A 123 2.47 9.94 3.09
N LEU A 124 2.17 9.14 4.13
CA LEU A 124 1.01 8.25 4.10
C LEU A 124 -0.31 9.03 4.13
N ASP A 125 -0.44 10.06 4.97
CA ASP A 125 -1.62 10.93 5.05
C ASP A 125 -1.95 11.58 3.71
N GLU A 126 -0.93 12.14 3.04
CA GLU A 126 -1.04 12.79 1.73
C GLU A 126 -1.58 11.82 0.67
N LEU A 127 -1.16 10.54 0.72
CA LEU A 127 -1.61 9.53 -0.22
C LEU A 127 -3.02 9.02 0.08
N ILE A 128 -3.40 8.91 1.36
CA ILE A 128 -4.72 8.45 1.78
C ILE A 128 -5.82 9.48 1.45
N GLU A 129 -5.51 10.78 1.54
CA GLU A 129 -6.51 11.85 1.38
C GLU A 129 -7.27 11.82 0.04
N GLY A 130 -6.63 11.33 -1.02
CA GLY A 130 -7.23 11.20 -2.35
C GLY A 130 -7.90 9.86 -2.66
N LYS A 131 -8.04 8.97 -1.68
CA LYS A 131 -8.46 7.57 -1.91
C LYS A 131 -9.81 7.28 -1.27
N GLY A 132 -10.67 6.57 -2.01
CA GLY A 132 -12.00 6.14 -1.55
C GLY A 132 -11.94 4.99 -0.55
N GLY A 133 -10.84 4.24 -0.52
CA GLY A 133 -10.68 3.12 0.39
C GLY A 133 -9.27 2.58 0.55
N LEU A 134 -9.09 1.73 1.54
CA LEU A 134 -7.91 0.90 1.79
C LEU A 134 -8.25 -0.57 1.52
N ILE A 135 -7.33 -1.26 0.87
CA ILE A 135 -7.36 -2.72 0.72
C ILE A 135 -6.13 -3.28 1.43
N THR A 136 -6.36 -4.17 2.40
CA THR A 136 -5.29 -4.82 3.17
C THR A 136 -5.51 -6.32 3.25
N PHE A 137 -4.46 -7.07 3.58
CA PHE A 137 -4.55 -8.50 3.87
C PHE A 137 -4.50 -8.74 5.37
N ASN A 138 -5.64 -9.07 6.00
CA ASN A 138 -5.80 -9.09 7.46
C ASN A 138 -5.49 -7.77 8.18
N GLY A 139 -5.39 -6.64 7.47
CA GLY A 139 -4.95 -5.38 8.06
C GLY A 139 -5.90 -4.79 9.10
N ARG A 140 -7.17 -5.23 9.14
CA ARG A 140 -8.07 -4.89 10.26
C ARG A 140 -7.53 -5.36 11.62
N SER A 141 -6.78 -6.45 11.64
CA SER A 141 -6.24 -7.04 12.88
C SER A 141 -4.76 -6.70 13.11
N PHE A 142 -4.03 -6.27 12.07
CA PHE A 142 -2.58 -6.07 12.11
C PHE A 142 -2.19 -4.64 11.71
N ASP A 143 -2.23 -4.33 10.41
CA ASP A 143 -1.70 -3.07 9.86
C ASP A 143 -2.40 -1.82 10.41
N VAL A 144 -3.73 -1.81 10.41
CA VAL A 144 -4.53 -0.64 10.83
C VAL A 144 -4.37 -0.38 12.33
N PRO A 145 -4.55 -1.35 13.25
CA PRO A 145 -4.31 -1.11 14.67
C PRO A 145 -2.87 -0.66 14.98
N LEU A 146 -1.87 -1.20 14.26
CA LEU A 146 -0.49 -0.78 14.38
C LEU A 146 -0.35 0.70 14.01
N LEU A 147 -0.75 1.07 12.80
CA LEU A 147 -0.60 2.42 12.29
C LEU A 147 -1.42 3.42 13.11
N ASP A 148 -2.64 3.08 13.53
CA ASP A 148 -3.47 3.92 14.41
C ASP A 148 -2.73 4.26 15.71
N ASN A 149 -2.10 3.26 16.34
CA ASN A 149 -1.29 3.49 17.53
C ASN A 149 -0.07 4.38 17.23
N ARG A 150 0.57 4.21 16.06
CA ARG A 150 1.68 5.08 15.64
C ARG A 150 1.21 6.52 15.43
N TYR A 151 0.07 6.74 14.77
CA TYR A 151 -0.55 8.06 14.63
C TYR A 151 -0.81 8.71 15.99
N LEU A 152 -1.39 7.95 16.92
CA LEU A 152 -1.68 8.43 18.27
C LEU A 152 -0.40 8.84 19.02
N LEU A 153 0.65 8.01 18.99
CA LEU A 153 1.93 8.31 19.64
C LEU A 153 2.63 9.54 19.05
N ASN A 154 2.42 9.80 17.76
CA ASN A 154 2.89 11.01 17.08
C ASN A 154 1.94 12.21 17.23
N ARG A 155 0.89 12.09 18.06
CA ARG A 155 -0.15 13.13 18.28
C ARG A 155 -0.81 13.61 16.98
N ARG A 156 -0.91 12.71 16.00
CA ARG A 156 -1.56 12.94 14.71
C ARG A 156 -2.92 12.24 14.72
N ARG A 157 -3.91 12.83 14.04
CA ARG A 157 -5.18 12.15 13.79
C ARG A 157 -4.98 11.23 12.59
N GLY A 158 -4.98 9.92 12.84
CA GLY A 158 -4.96 8.92 11.76
C GLY A 158 -6.23 9.00 10.93
N ARG A 159 -6.07 8.99 9.60
CA ARG A 159 -7.18 8.87 8.63
C ARG A 159 -7.56 7.42 8.33
N LEU A 160 -6.85 6.47 8.94
CA LEU A 160 -7.04 5.02 8.80
C LEU A 160 -8.23 4.52 9.65
N LEU A 161 -8.71 5.32 10.60
CA LEU A 161 -9.78 4.94 11.51
C LEU A 161 -11.03 4.54 10.73
N THR A 162 -11.39 3.27 10.87
CA THR A 162 -12.62 2.70 10.33
C THR A 162 -13.81 3.43 10.95
N CYS A 163 -14.54 4.23 10.17
CA CYS A 163 -15.85 4.67 10.63
C CYS A 163 -16.79 3.48 10.64
N SER A 164 -17.37 3.22 11.81
CA SER A 164 -18.59 2.45 11.95
C SER A 164 -19.82 3.18 11.36
N ASN A 165 -19.67 4.44 10.92
CA ASN A 165 -20.76 5.30 10.45
C ASN A 165 -20.46 5.96 9.08
N PRO A 166 -21.29 5.76 8.03
CA PRO A 166 -21.05 6.28 6.68
C PRO A 166 -21.12 7.81 6.49
N ARG A 167 -21.50 8.57 7.53
CA ARG A 167 -21.70 10.04 7.43
C ARG A 167 -20.46 10.86 7.80
N ASP A 168 -19.39 10.20 8.25
CA ASP A 168 -18.24 10.87 8.86
C ASP A 168 -17.08 11.14 7.87
N GLY A 169 -17.33 11.01 6.55
CA GLY A 169 -16.31 11.28 5.52
C GLY A 169 -15.19 10.24 5.46
N CYS A 170 -15.51 8.99 5.75
CA CYS A 170 -14.53 7.93 5.99
C CYS A 170 -14.14 7.09 4.78
N THR A 171 -12.88 6.65 4.77
CA THR A 171 -12.27 5.71 3.82
C THR A 171 -12.92 4.31 3.96
N ALA A 172 -13.34 3.69 2.86
CA ALA A 172 -13.77 2.29 2.85
C ALA A 172 -12.59 1.38 3.27
N HIS A 173 -12.80 0.30 4.02
CA HIS A 173 -11.69 -0.57 4.42
C HIS A 173 -12.04 -2.04 4.19
N ALA A 174 -11.52 -2.58 3.09
CA ALA A 174 -11.66 -3.97 2.74
C ALA A 174 -10.49 -4.78 3.31
N SER A 175 -10.79 -5.79 4.13
CA SER A 175 -9.81 -6.75 4.65
C SER A 175 -10.28 -8.16 4.32
N ALA A 176 -9.56 -8.89 3.47
CA ALA A 176 -9.85 -10.30 3.26
C ALA A 176 -9.40 -11.12 4.50
N PRO A 177 -10.21 -12.07 5.03
CA PRO A 177 -9.76 -13.03 6.02
C PRO A 177 -8.82 -14.03 5.35
N ALA A 178 -7.82 -14.51 6.08
CA ALA A 178 -6.87 -15.51 5.59
C ALA A 178 -7.57 -16.75 4.99
N PRO A 179 -7.39 -17.05 3.68
CA PRO A 179 -7.60 -18.38 3.13
C PRO A 179 -6.27 -19.14 3.09
N SER A 180 -6.33 -20.46 2.91
CA SER A 180 -5.18 -21.37 2.67
C SER A 180 -4.38 -21.08 1.38
N VAL A 181 -4.65 -19.95 0.71
CA VAL A 181 -3.91 -19.44 -0.43
C VAL A 181 -3.15 -18.21 0.04
N ARG A 182 -1.87 -18.42 0.36
CA ARG A 182 -0.89 -17.37 0.61
C ARG A 182 -0.80 -16.53 -0.68
N TRP A 183 -1.27 -15.29 -0.66
CA TRP A 183 -0.79 -14.29 -1.63
C TRP A 183 0.70 -14.19 -1.37
N SER A 184 1.46 -14.92 -2.17
CA SER A 184 2.86 -15.16 -1.87
C SER A 184 3.56 -13.81 -1.70
N THR A 185 4.49 -13.77 -0.76
CA THR A 185 5.58 -12.79 -0.60
C THR A 185 6.25 -12.35 -1.91
N THR A 186 5.92 -12.91 -3.08
CA THR A 186 6.53 -12.65 -4.38
C THR A 186 6.29 -11.25 -4.97
N PHE A 187 5.23 -10.52 -4.57
CA PHE A 187 5.07 -9.13 -5.03
C PHE A 187 5.94 -8.15 -4.21
N TRP A 188 6.20 -8.48 -2.95
CA TRP A 188 6.88 -7.61 -1.97
C TRP A 188 8.34 -7.99 -1.70
N ASP A 189 8.71 -9.26 -1.90
CA ASP A 189 10.04 -9.80 -1.66
C ASP A 189 10.81 -9.99 -2.98
N TYR A 190 11.47 -8.92 -3.40
CA TYR A 190 12.55 -8.99 -4.40
C TYR A 190 13.93 -8.74 -3.77
N SER A 191 14.03 -8.63 -2.44
CA SER A 191 15.32 -8.46 -1.75
C SER A 191 16.10 -9.77 -1.61
N GLU A 192 15.46 -10.95 -1.70
CA GLU A 192 16.16 -12.23 -1.45
C GLU A 192 16.51 -13.07 -2.69
N ARG A 193 16.06 -12.70 -3.90
CA ARG A 193 16.25 -13.53 -5.12
C ARG A 193 17.57 -13.33 -5.88
N ARG A 194 18.66 -12.95 -5.19
CA ARG A 194 20.05 -12.98 -5.74
C ARG A 194 21.06 -13.64 -4.80
N LYS A 195 20.72 -14.77 -4.19
CA LYS A 195 21.71 -15.66 -3.58
C LYS A 195 21.32 -17.13 -3.72
N THR A 196 21.41 -17.66 -4.94
CA THR A 196 21.79 -19.06 -5.24
C THR A 196 21.72 -19.34 -6.75
N SER A 197 22.70 -18.84 -7.50
CA SER A 197 23.27 -19.66 -8.57
C SER A 197 24.65 -20.11 -8.07
N PRO A 198 24.94 -21.41 -7.97
CA PRO A 198 26.26 -21.90 -8.26
C PRO A 198 26.35 -22.22 -9.75
N ALA A 199 27.47 -21.81 -10.32
CA ALA A 199 27.96 -22.29 -11.61
C ALA A 199 28.12 -23.82 -11.57
N GLY A 200 27.93 -24.44 -12.74
CA GLY A 200 28.10 -25.87 -12.99
C GLY A 200 27.51 -26.22 -14.34
#